data_AF-A0A9D2I2W5-F1
#
_entry.id   AF-A0A9D2I2W5-F1
#
_cell.length_a   1.000
_cell.length_b   1.000
_cell.length_c   1.000
_cell.angle_alpha   90.00
_cell.angle_beta   90.00
_cell.angle_gamma   90.00
#
_symmetry.space_group_name_H-M   'P 1'
#
loop_
_entity.id
_entity.type
_entity.pdbx_description
1 polymer ?
#
loop_
_entity_poly.entity_id
_entity_poly.type
_entity_poly.pdbx_seq_one_letter_code
_entity_poly.pdbx_strand_id
1 'polypeptide(L)'
;MTNQLSKAIDSLLHVAIEKGYIHPLDRLLKQNQLLNLFKVAEYIQPEETVVVAQAKDLLPAFLAIAVQTGLIDDSQTDKEILSAKIMAVMTPDTSVLNQTFWNVYNSDSPEQATNYFYDLSQDNNYIQTEAIAKNIAFKTASPYGDLEVTINLSKPEKDPKAIAAAKSMPTSAYPKCQLCLENEGYAGHLQHPARSNHRIIRFPLLNETWGLQYSPYAYYNEHCIFLSADHRPMRISGRTFENLFAIVEQFPHYFVGSNADLPIVGGSILSHDHYQGGRYSFPMDKAPVMESFDLAAYP
;
A
#
# COMPACT_ATOMS: atom_id res chain seq x y z
N MET A 1 3.42 -14.33 29.05
CA MET A 1 2.89 -14.37 27.67
C MET A 1 1.55 -13.64 27.56
N THR A 2 0.48 -14.06 28.23
CA THR A 2 -0.84 -13.36 28.18
C THR A 2 -0.76 -11.88 28.52
N ASN A 3 -0.02 -11.50 29.57
CA ASN A 3 0.19 -10.09 29.94
C ASN A 3 0.93 -9.28 28.84
N GLN A 4 1.93 -9.87 28.17
CA GLN A 4 2.65 -9.19 27.09
C GLN A 4 1.78 -8.98 25.85
N LEU A 5 0.96 -9.98 25.49
CA LEU A 5 0.00 -9.85 24.40
C LEU A 5 -1.05 -8.78 24.71
N SER A 6 -1.62 -8.78 25.92
CA SER A 6 -2.59 -7.75 26.32
C SER A 6 -2.02 -6.35 26.25
N LYS A 7 -0.75 -6.15 26.66
CA LYS A 7 -0.04 -4.86 26.51
C LYS A 7 0.11 -4.45 25.05
N ALA A 8 0.53 -5.37 24.18
CA ALA A 8 0.68 -5.08 22.75
C ALA A 8 -0.68 -4.75 22.08
N ILE A 9 -1.75 -5.46 22.44
CA ILE A 9 -3.11 -5.18 21.99
C ILE A 9 -3.56 -3.78 22.44
N ASP A 10 -3.39 -3.48 23.74
CA ASP A 10 -3.75 -2.18 24.30
C ASP A 10 -3.05 -1.02 23.59
N SER A 11 -1.72 -1.11 23.42
CA SER A 11 -0.92 -0.13 22.70
C SER A 11 -1.35 0.04 21.25
N LEU A 12 -1.61 -1.04 20.52
CA LEU A 12 -2.04 -0.99 19.12
C LEU A 12 -3.38 -0.26 18.98
N LEU A 13 -4.35 -0.59 19.83
CA LEU A 13 -5.67 0.04 19.80
C LEU A 13 -5.61 1.50 20.25
N HIS A 14 -4.77 1.82 21.23
CA HIS A 14 -4.55 3.21 21.65
C HIS A 14 -4.03 4.05 20.48
N VAL A 15 -2.97 3.62 19.80
CA VAL A 15 -2.42 4.34 18.63
C VAL A 15 -3.48 4.48 17.52
N ALA A 16 -4.22 3.41 17.22
CA ALA A 16 -5.25 3.44 16.19
C ALA A 16 -6.40 4.42 16.51
N ILE A 17 -6.77 4.57 17.79
CA ILE A 17 -7.78 5.53 18.25
C ILE A 17 -7.25 6.95 18.19
N GLU A 18 -6.05 7.20 18.71
CA GLU A 18 -5.43 8.54 18.72
C GLU A 18 -5.25 9.08 17.28
N LYS A 19 -4.90 8.20 16.34
CA LYS A 19 -4.80 8.52 14.91
C LYS A 19 -6.15 8.65 14.19
N GLY A 20 -7.27 8.32 14.86
CA GLY A 20 -8.60 8.35 14.28
C GLY A 20 -8.89 7.26 13.24
N TYR A 21 -8.09 6.19 13.18
CA TYR A 21 -8.31 5.06 12.28
C TYR A 21 -9.43 4.13 12.75
N ILE A 22 -9.64 4.06 14.07
CA ILE A 22 -10.76 3.34 14.67
C ILE A 22 -11.52 4.26 15.63
N HIS A 23 -12.83 4.08 15.69
CA HIS A 23 -13.65 4.83 16.65
C HIS A 23 -13.47 4.25 18.07
N PRO A 24 -13.43 5.07 19.14
CA PRO A 24 -13.28 4.56 20.51
C PRO A 24 -14.32 3.52 20.93
N LEU A 25 -15.55 3.60 20.39
CA LEU A 25 -16.61 2.61 20.64
C LEU A 25 -16.25 1.21 20.13
N ASP A 26 -15.40 1.11 19.10
CA ASP A 26 -15.00 -0.17 18.52
C ASP A 26 -13.84 -0.82 19.28
N ARG A 27 -13.28 -0.15 20.32
CA ARG A 27 -12.11 -0.67 21.06
C ARG A 27 -12.32 -2.12 21.53
N LEU A 28 -13.46 -2.40 22.16
CA LEU A 28 -13.76 -3.75 22.66
C LEU A 28 -13.93 -4.77 21.52
N LEU A 29 -14.56 -4.37 20.41
CA LEU A 29 -14.70 -5.21 19.22
C LEU A 29 -13.32 -5.57 18.65
N LYS A 30 -12.46 -4.58 18.44
CA LYS A 30 -11.12 -4.75 17.87
C LYS A 30 -10.20 -5.54 18.81
N GLN A 31 -10.31 -5.34 20.12
CA GLN A 31 -9.63 -6.14 21.14
C GLN A 31 -10.01 -7.63 21.01
N ASN A 32 -11.29 -7.94 20.93
CA ASN A 32 -11.76 -9.33 20.79
C ASN A 32 -11.34 -9.97 19.47
N GLN A 33 -11.26 -9.19 18.39
CA GLN A 33 -10.72 -9.66 17.10
C GLN A 33 -9.24 -10.05 17.23
N LEU A 34 -8.42 -9.27 17.93
CA LEU A 34 -7.02 -9.59 18.18
C LEU A 34 -6.87 -10.82 19.09
N LEU A 35 -7.65 -10.92 20.16
CA LEU A 35 -7.65 -12.11 21.03
C LEU A 35 -7.98 -13.38 20.24
N ASN A 36 -9.00 -13.32 19.37
CA ASN A 36 -9.36 -14.43 18.49
C ASN A 36 -8.25 -14.76 17.48
N LEU A 37 -7.59 -13.74 16.90
CA LEU A 37 -6.46 -13.94 15.99
C LEU A 37 -5.31 -14.72 16.66
N PHE A 38 -5.09 -14.48 17.95
CA PHE A 38 -4.09 -15.17 18.77
C PHE A 38 -4.59 -16.45 19.45
N LYS A 39 -5.88 -16.80 19.29
CA LYS A 39 -6.54 -17.94 19.96
C LYS A 39 -6.40 -17.91 21.50
N VAL A 40 -6.50 -16.71 22.09
CA VAL A 40 -6.42 -16.49 23.54
C VAL A 40 -7.79 -16.08 24.07
N ALA A 41 -8.24 -16.72 25.15
CA ALA A 41 -9.54 -16.44 25.77
C ALA A 41 -9.49 -15.32 26.82
N GLU A 42 -8.34 -15.14 27.48
CA GLU A 42 -8.19 -14.18 28.57
C GLU A 42 -7.48 -12.90 28.12
N TYR A 43 -7.98 -11.76 28.59
CA TYR A 43 -7.33 -10.47 28.43
C TYR A 43 -7.11 -9.84 29.80
N ILE A 44 -5.85 -9.50 30.08
CA ILE A 44 -5.47 -8.85 31.33
C ILE A 44 -5.30 -7.36 31.01
N GLN A 45 -6.25 -6.53 31.46
CA GLN A 45 -6.16 -5.08 31.26
C GLN A 45 -4.84 -4.56 31.84
N PRO A 46 -3.95 -3.95 31.03
CA PRO A 46 -2.73 -3.35 31.54
C PRO A 46 -3.04 -2.22 32.53
N GLU A 47 -2.22 -2.09 33.58
CA GLU A 47 -2.29 -0.98 34.53
C GLU A 47 -1.92 0.35 33.85
N GLU A 48 -0.97 0.30 32.91
CA GLU A 48 -0.51 1.45 32.12
C GLU A 48 -0.44 1.08 30.64
N THR A 49 -0.89 1.99 29.79
CA THR A 49 -0.76 1.87 28.33
C THR A 49 0.65 2.25 27.92
N VAL A 50 1.34 1.34 27.24
CA VAL A 50 2.64 1.65 26.63
C VAL A 50 2.40 2.44 25.35
N VAL A 51 2.77 3.71 25.33
CA VAL A 51 2.64 4.56 24.15
C VAL A 51 3.83 4.29 23.22
N VAL A 52 3.54 3.92 21.98
CA VAL A 52 4.53 3.77 20.91
C VAL A 52 4.28 4.82 19.83
N ALA A 53 5.34 5.20 19.11
CA ALA A 53 5.23 6.20 18.06
C ALA A 53 4.50 5.65 16.82
N GLN A 54 4.80 4.40 16.42
CA GLN A 54 4.22 3.78 15.24
C GLN A 54 3.65 2.40 15.58
N ALA A 55 2.45 2.10 15.07
CA ALA A 55 1.78 0.83 15.33
C ALA A 55 2.61 -0.39 14.91
N LYS A 56 3.35 -0.27 13.79
CA LYS A 56 4.24 -1.31 13.28
C LYS A 56 5.38 -1.69 14.22
N ASP A 57 5.78 -0.81 15.13
CA ASP A 57 6.82 -1.09 16.14
C ASP A 57 6.39 -2.21 17.12
N LEU A 58 5.09 -2.52 17.16
CA LEU A 58 4.52 -3.61 17.97
C LEU A 58 4.59 -4.98 17.27
N LEU A 59 4.77 -5.02 15.93
CA LEU A 59 4.78 -6.26 15.17
C LEU A 59 5.83 -7.27 15.67
N PRO A 60 7.09 -6.88 15.99
CA PRO A 60 8.07 -7.83 16.50
C PRO A 60 7.60 -8.56 17.76
N ALA A 61 6.93 -7.86 18.69
CA ALA A 61 6.41 -8.45 19.92
C ALA A 61 5.26 -9.44 19.62
N PHE A 62 4.32 -9.05 18.77
CA PHE A 62 3.23 -9.92 18.33
C PHE A 62 3.74 -11.19 17.64
N LEU A 63 4.68 -11.05 16.71
CA LEU A 63 5.24 -12.17 15.95
C LEU A 63 6.05 -13.11 16.86
N ALA A 64 6.85 -12.57 17.78
CA ALA A 64 7.60 -13.38 18.74
C ALA A 64 6.68 -14.24 19.61
N ILE A 65 5.57 -13.66 20.10
CA ILE A 65 4.56 -14.40 20.85
C ILE A 65 3.93 -15.50 20.00
N ALA A 66 3.55 -15.18 18.75
CA ALA A 66 2.90 -16.14 17.85
C ALA A 66 3.79 -17.34 17.49
N VAL A 67 5.09 -17.11 17.28
CA VAL A 67 6.07 -18.19 17.06
C VAL A 67 6.26 -19.00 18.34
N GLN A 68 6.43 -18.34 19.50
CA GLN A 68 6.65 -19.01 20.78
C GLN A 68 5.48 -19.91 21.20
N THR A 69 4.24 -19.51 20.88
CA THR A 69 3.03 -20.30 21.19
C THR A 69 2.70 -21.34 20.12
N GLY A 70 3.47 -21.39 19.02
CA GLY A 70 3.19 -22.27 17.88
C GLY A 70 1.92 -21.88 17.11
N LEU A 71 1.47 -20.62 17.20
CA LEU A 71 0.36 -20.10 16.40
C LEU A 71 0.72 -20.04 14.92
N ILE A 72 1.98 -19.71 14.62
CA ILE A 72 2.57 -19.71 13.28
C ILE A 72 3.94 -20.37 13.31
N ASP A 73 4.41 -20.82 12.14
CA ASP A 73 5.81 -21.22 11.97
C ASP A 73 6.72 -19.99 11.96
N ASP A 74 8.00 -20.20 12.29
CA ASP A 74 9.05 -19.17 12.18
C ASP A 74 9.50 -18.97 10.72
N SER A 75 8.54 -18.71 9.83
CA SER A 75 8.73 -18.51 8.41
C SER A 75 8.43 -17.07 8.02
N GLN A 76 9.11 -16.57 6.97
CA GLN A 76 8.88 -15.21 6.46
C GLN A 76 7.43 -15.02 6.02
N THR A 77 6.87 -15.99 5.29
CA THR A 77 5.50 -15.92 4.77
C THR A 77 4.45 -15.89 5.88
N ASP A 78 4.60 -16.71 6.92
CA ASP A 78 3.62 -16.74 8.01
C ASP A 78 3.68 -15.48 8.86
N LYS A 79 4.88 -14.93 9.06
CA LYS A 79 5.07 -13.62 9.69
C LYS A 79 4.40 -12.51 8.89
N GLU A 80 4.60 -12.46 7.57
CA GLU A 80 3.96 -11.47 6.69
C GLU A 80 2.42 -11.56 6.73
N ILE A 81 1.87 -12.78 6.67
CA ILE A 81 0.42 -13.01 6.75
C ILE A 81 -0.13 -12.55 8.09
N LEU A 82 0.52 -12.91 9.20
CA LEU A 82 0.06 -12.52 10.53
C LEU A 82 0.19 -11.01 10.75
N SER A 83 1.30 -10.39 10.35
CA SER A 83 1.48 -8.94 10.40
C SER A 83 0.39 -8.20 9.65
N ALA A 84 0.06 -8.61 8.42
CA ALA A 84 -1.02 -8.02 7.65
C ALA A 84 -2.38 -8.17 8.35
N LYS A 85 -2.65 -9.32 8.99
CA LYS A 85 -3.90 -9.54 9.75
C LYS A 85 -4.00 -8.70 11.01
N ILE A 86 -2.91 -8.53 11.76
CA ILE A 86 -2.86 -7.64 12.94
C ILE A 86 -3.16 -6.21 12.50
N MET A 87 -2.47 -5.73 11.47
CA MET A 87 -2.65 -4.38 10.95
C MET A 87 -4.03 -4.16 10.32
N ALA A 88 -4.66 -5.20 9.79
CA ALA A 88 -6.03 -5.12 9.30
C ALA A 88 -7.04 -4.74 10.39
N VAL A 89 -6.77 -5.07 11.66
CA VAL A 89 -7.68 -4.74 12.77
C VAL A 89 -7.73 -3.23 13.00
N MET A 90 -6.59 -2.55 12.96
CA MET A 90 -6.52 -1.08 13.10
C MET A 90 -6.88 -0.33 11.81
N THR A 91 -6.87 -1.01 10.66
CA THR A 91 -7.20 -0.40 9.38
C THR A 91 -8.72 -0.21 9.28
N PRO A 92 -9.22 0.99 8.92
CA PRO A 92 -10.65 1.21 8.72
C PRO A 92 -11.24 0.23 7.69
N ASP A 93 -12.53 -0.06 7.81
CA ASP A 93 -13.25 -0.78 6.77
C ASP A 93 -13.27 0.04 5.48
N THR A 94 -13.33 -0.63 4.33
CA THR A 94 -13.25 0.01 3.01
C THR A 94 -14.24 1.17 2.85
N SER A 95 -15.49 0.98 3.28
CA SER A 95 -16.53 2.01 3.20
C SER A 95 -16.19 3.23 4.05
N VAL A 96 -15.74 3.02 5.29
CA VAL A 96 -15.34 4.08 6.22
C VAL A 96 -14.14 4.84 5.67
N LEU A 97 -13.10 4.13 5.19
CA LEU A 97 -11.93 4.76 4.59
C LEU A 97 -12.32 5.64 3.39
N ASN A 98 -13.13 5.11 2.45
CA ASN A 98 -13.54 5.87 1.28
C ASN A 98 -14.40 7.08 1.66
N GLN A 99 -15.31 6.93 2.63
CA GLN A 99 -16.10 8.04 3.12
C GLN A 99 -15.23 9.13 3.75
N THR A 100 -14.30 8.76 4.63
CA THR A 100 -13.36 9.70 5.25
C THR A 100 -12.49 10.40 4.20
N PHE A 101 -11.92 9.64 3.27
CA PHE A 101 -11.10 10.19 2.19
C PHE A 101 -11.87 11.24 1.38
N TRP A 102 -13.08 10.92 0.90
CA TRP A 102 -13.87 11.85 0.10
C TRP A 102 -14.41 13.03 0.91
N ASN A 103 -14.68 12.84 2.20
CA ASN A 103 -15.04 13.95 3.07
C ASN A 103 -13.88 14.94 3.18
N VAL A 104 -12.67 14.46 3.50
CA VAL A 104 -11.45 15.30 3.57
C VAL A 104 -11.13 15.94 2.23
N TYR A 105 -11.29 15.18 1.13
CA TYR A 105 -11.05 15.68 -0.23
C TYR A 105 -11.95 16.90 -0.53
N ASN A 106 -13.23 16.80 -0.17
CA ASN A 106 -14.24 17.82 -0.47
C ASN A 106 -14.23 19.00 0.52
N SER A 107 -13.92 18.75 1.80
CA SER A 107 -13.92 19.79 2.84
C SER A 107 -12.62 20.58 2.87
N ASP A 108 -11.48 19.91 2.64
CA ASP A 108 -10.15 20.47 2.88
C ASP A 108 -9.38 20.62 1.56
N SER A 109 -8.86 19.50 1.01
CA SER A 109 -8.23 19.47 -0.31
C SER A 109 -7.90 18.04 -0.78
N PRO A 110 -7.64 17.84 -2.09
CA PRO A 110 -7.11 16.58 -2.61
C PRO A 110 -5.82 16.13 -1.91
N GLU A 111 -4.91 17.07 -1.60
CA GLU A 111 -3.65 16.79 -0.91
C GLU A 111 -3.88 16.26 0.51
N GLN A 112 -4.80 16.87 1.28
CA GLN A 112 -5.07 16.40 2.63
C GLN A 112 -5.68 15.00 2.64
N ALA A 113 -6.55 14.68 1.66
CA ALA A 113 -7.11 13.34 1.53
C ALA A 113 -6.04 12.29 1.22
N THR A 114 -5.13 12.59 0.28
CA THR A 114 -4.02 11.68 -0.04
C THR A 114 -3.00 11.57 1.08
N ASN A 115 -2.71 12.66 1.82
CA ASN A 115 -1.85 12.62 3.00
C ASN A 115 -2.42 11.67 4.05
N TYR A 116 -3.72 11.81 4.37
CA TYR A 116 -4.40 10.90 5.30
C TYR A 116 -4.28 9.43 4.86
N PHE A 117 -4.52 9.14 3.59
CA PHE A 117 -4.44 7.78 3.07
C PHE A 117 -2.99 7.25 3.05
N TYR A 118 -2.01 8.11 2.78
CA TYR A 118 -0.59 7.76 2.78
C TYR A 118 -0.13 7.44 4.20
N ASP A 119 -0.44 8.31 5.16
CA ASP A 119 -0.13 8.11 6.59
C ASP A 119 -0.71 6.80 7.11
N LEU A 120 -2.00 6.54 6.81
CA LEU A 120 -2.64 5.26 7.16
C LEU A 120 -1.89 4.06 6.54
N SER A 121 -1.50 4.17 5.26
CA SER A 121 -0.82 3.11 4.54
C SER A 121 0.61 2.86 5.05
N GLN A 122 1.26 3.87 5.63
CA GLN A 122 2.54 3.73 6.33
C GLN A 122 2.34 3.12 7.73
N ASP A 123 1.38 3.63 8.50
CA ASP A 123 1.13 3.23 9.89
C ASP A 123 0.62 1.79 10.00
N ASN A 124 -0.23 1.37 9.06
CA ASN A 124 -0.71 -0.02 8.98
C ASN A 124 0.31 -0.97 8.33
N ASN A 125 1.53 -0.51 8.04
CA ASN A 125 2.60 -1.27 7.43
C ASN A 125 2.25 -1.91 6.08
N TYR A 126 1.34 -1.31 5.30
CA TYR A 126 1.15 -1.71 3.89
C TYR A 126 2.31 -1.20 3.04
N ILE A 127 2.67 0.09 3.19
CA ILE A 127 3.91 0.67 2.68
C ILE A 127 5.04 0.25 3.61
N GLN A 128 5.98 -0.53 3.10
CA GLN A 128 7.08 -1.12 3.87
C GLN A 128 8.19 -0.09 4.12
N THR A 129 7.89 0.97 4.88
CA THR A 129 8.78 2.11 5.13
C THR A 129 10.16 1.70 5.66
N GLU A 130 10.24 0.69 6.51
CA GLU A 130 11.52 0.14 7.03
C GLU A 130 12.34 -0.56 5.96
N ALA A 131 11.67 -1.27 5.04
CA ALA A 131 12.35 -1.92 3.92
C ALA A 131 12.81 -0.87 2.91
N ILE A 132 11.97 0.14 2.65
CA ILE A 132 12.27 1.28 1.75
C ILE A 132 13.45 2.10 2.29
N ALA A 133 13.55 2.31 3.61
CA ALA A 133 14.66 3.02 4.23
C ALA A 133 16.03 2.35 4.02
N LYS A 134 16.05 1.07 3.63
CA LYS A 134 17.29 0.35 3.27
C LYS A 134 17.73 0.59 1.83
N ASN A 135 16.89 1.21 0.99
CA ASN A 135 17.25 1.52 -0.39
C ASN A 135 18.45 2.46 -0.42
N ILE A 136 19.31 2.27 -1.42
CA ILE A 136 20.46 3.14 -1.65
C ILE A 136 20.08 4.11 -2.76
N ALA A 137 20.13 5.41 -2.47
CA ALA A 137 19.91 6.45 -3.47
C ALA A 137 21.13 7.38 -3.52
N PHE A 138 21.62 7.67 -4.71
CA PHE A 138 22.73 8.60 -4.91
C PHE A 138 22.55 9.40 -6.20
N LYS A 139 23.16 10.58 -6.22
CA LYS A 139 23.22 11.45 -7.39
C LYS A 139 24.66 11.53 -7.88
N THR A 140 24.85 11.52 -9.19
CA THR A 140 26.17 11.70 -9.79
C THR A 140 26.08 12.60 -11.02
N ALA A 141 27.06 13.47 -11.21
CA ALA A 141 27.08 14.38 -12.34
C ALA A 141 27.30 13.61 -13.65
N SER A 142 26.57 14.00 -14.71
CA SER A 142 26.80 13.51 -16.07
C SER A 142 26.81 14.67 -17.07
N PRO A 143 27.32 14.47 -18.31
CA PRO A 143 27.24 15.49 -19.37
C PRO A 143 25.82 15.95 -19.71
N TYR A 144 24.79 15.21 -19.29
CA TYR A 144 23.38 15.46 -19.61
C TYR A 144 22.57 15.91 -18.38
N GLY A 145 23.23 16.29 -17.29
CA GLY A 145 22.61 16.65 -16.01
C GLY A 145 22.90 15.61 -14.93
N ASP A 146 22.35 15.83 -13.73
CA ASP A 146 22.52 14.91 -12.61
C ASP A 146 21.78 13.60 -12.88
N LEU A 147 22.51 12.49 -12.82
CA LEU A 147 21.95 11.15 -12.84
C LEU A 147 21.50 10.79 -11.42
N GLU A 148 20.22 10.50 -11.25
CA GLU A 148 19.67 9.95 -10.01
C GLU A 148 19.60 8.42 -10.13
N VAL A 149 20.25 7.70 -9.22
CA VAL A 149 20.28 6.23 -9.20
C VAL A 149 19.71 5.74 -7.87
N THR A 150 18.76 4.81 -7.94
CA THR A 150 18.17 4.13 -6.78
C THR A 150 18.32 2.62 -6.92
N ILE A 151 18.91 1.98 -5.90
CA ILE A 151 18.97 0.53 -5.76
C ILE A 151 17.87 0.11 -4.78
N ASN A 152 16.85 -0.58 -5.28
CA ASN A 152 15.73 -1.05 -4.47
C ASN A 152 16.11 -2.35 -3.75
N LEU A 153 16.37 -2.25 -2.44
CA LEU A 153 16.64 -3.36 -1.53
C LEU A 153 15.41 -3.75 -0.69
N SER A 154 14.29 -3.05 -0.88
CA SER A 154 13.07 -3.22 -0.08
C SER A 154 12.24 -4.43 -0.48
N LYS A 155 12.35 -4.88 -1.74
CA LYS A 155 11.59 -6.02 -2.23
C LYS A 155 12.19 -7.32 -1.69
N PRO A 156 11.44 -8.12 -0.92
CA PRO A 156 11.98 -9.36 -0.36
C PRO A 156 12.31 -10.35 -1.46
N GLU A 157 13.53 -10.91 -1.41
CA GLU A 157 13.88 -12.08 -2.21
C GLU A 157 13.14 -13.30 -1.67
N LYS A 158 12.57 -14.11 -2.57
CA LYS A 158 11.91 -15.35 -2.17
C LYS A 158 12.96 -16.41 -1.87
N ASP A 159 12.92 -16.99 -0.68
CA ASP A 159 13.76 -18.15 -0.30
C ASP A 159 13.60 -19.28 -1.34
N PRO A 160 14.69 -19.88 -1.85
CA PRO A 160 14.64 -21.08 -2.68
C PRO A 160 13.69 -22.18 -2.18
N LYS A 161 13.59 -22.38 -0.85
CA LYS A 161 12.64 -23.32 -0.25
C LYS A 161 11.19 -22.89 -0.47
N ALA A 162 10.90 -21.60 -0.29
CA ALA A 162 9.58 -21.02 -0.56
C ALA A 162 9.23 -21.12 -2.07
N ILE A 163 10.20 -20.93 -2.96
CA ILE A 163 10.00 -21.12 -4.41
C ILE A 163 9.67 -22.58 -4.73
N ALA A 164 10.38 -23.54 -4.13
CA ALA A 164 10.12 -24.96 -4.34
C ALA A 164 8.73 -25.38 -3.83
N ALA A 165 8.37 -24.97 -2.61
CA ALA A 165 7.05 -25.24 -2.05
C ALA A 165 5.92 -24.57 -2.87
N ALA A 166 6.13 -23.35 -3.35
CA ALA A 166 5.18 -22.64 -4.21
C ALA A 166 4.89 -23.40 -5.52
N LYS A 167 5.90 -24.02 -6.14
CA LYS A 167 5.72 -24.80 -7.38
C LYS A 167 4.85 -26.05 -7.19
N SER A 168 4.81 -26.60 -5.99
CA SER A 168 4.00 -27.78 -5.66
C SER A 168 2.54 -27.44 -5.29
N MET A 169 2.24 -26.17 -5.03
CA MET A 169 0.90 -25.75 -4.66
C MET A 169 0.01 -25.59 -5.91
N PRO A 170 -1.29 -25.89 -5.81
CA PRO A 170 -2.23 -25.61 -6.88
C PRO A 170 -2.20 -24.13 -7.27
N THR A 171 -2.29 -23.83 -8.56
CA THR A 171 -2.44 -22.46 -9.05
C THR A 171 -3.80 -21.93 -8.63
N SER A 172 -3.82 -20.87 -7.80
CA SER A 172 -5.04 -20.12 -7.50
C SER A 172 -5.37 -19.18 -8.65
N ALA A 173 -6.65 -19.07 -9.00
CA ALA A 173 -7.16 -18.08 -9.97
C ALA A 173 -7.68 -16.79 -9.29
N TYR A 174 -7.62 -16.71 -7.96
CA TYR A 174 -8.13 -15.58 -7.18
C TYR A 174 -7.10 -15.10 -6.14
N PRO A 175 -6.81 -13.79 -6.06
CA PRO A 175 -7.15 -12.75 -7.04
C PRO A 175 -6.51 -13.02 -8.40
N LYS A 176 -7.13 -12.54 -9.50
CA LYS A 176 -6.61 -12.80 -10.87
C LYS A 176 -5.21 -12.23 -11.09
N CYS A 177 -4.92 -11.08 -10.47
CA CYS A 177 -3.58 -10.49 -10.43
C CYS A 177 -3.40 -9.66 -9.15
N GLN A 178 -2.25 -9.03 -8.98
CA GLN A 178 -1.92 -8.23 -7.79
C GLN A 178 -2.53 -6.83 -7.77
N LEU A 179 -3.13 -6.38 -8.88
CA LEU A 179 -3.78 -5.07 -9.00
C LEU A 179 -5.31 -5.14 -8.90
N CYS A 180 -5.88 -6.33 -9.02
CA CYS A 180 -7.30 -6.59 -8.84
C CYS A 180 -7.83 -6.03 -7.50
N LEU A 181 -9.02 -5.41 -7.50
CA LEU A 181 -9.66 -4.91 -6.28
C LEU A 181 -9.89 -6.01 -5.24
N GLU A 182 -10.02 -7.26 -5.70
CA GLU A 182 -10.12 -8.48 -4.91
C GLU A 182 -8.93 -8.74 -3.96
N ASN A 183 -7.82 -8.01 -4.14
CA ASN A 183 -6.70 -8.02 -3.21
C ASN A 183 -7.01 -7.31 -1.89
N GLU A 184 -7.98 -6.40 -1.85
CA GLU A 184 -8.37 -5.68 -0.65
C GLU A 184 -8.81 -6.68 0.44
N GLY A 185 -8.08 -6.73 1.55
CA GLY A 185 -8.34 -7.67 2.63
C GLY A 185 -7.86 -9.11 2.40
N TYR A 186 -7.23 -9.42 1.26
CA TYR A 186 -6.85 -10.79 0.92
C TYR A 186 -5.78 -11.35 1.87
N ALA A 187 -5.99 -12.55 2.41
CA ALA A 187 -5.11 -13.14 3.42
C ALA A 187 -3.68 -13.39 2.90
N GLY A 188 -3.54 -13.67 1.60
CA GLY A 188 -2.29 -14.10 1.01
C GLY A 188 -1.95 -15.56 1.29
N HIS A 189 -0.93 -16.03 0.61
CA HIS A 189 -0.33 -17.35 0.73
C HIS A 189 1.06 -17.32 0.06
N LEU A 190 1.77 -18.43 0.04
CA LEU A 190 3.14 -18.51 -0.48
C LEU A 190 3.34 -17.96 -1.92
N GLN A 191 2.31 -18.06 -2.76
CA GLN A 191 2.34 -17.60 -4.15
C GLN A 191 1.77 -16.19 -4.34
N HIS A 192 1.02 -15.65 -3.38
CA HIS A 192 0.31 -14.38 -3.51
C HIS A 192 0.42 -13.54 -2.23
N PRO A 193 0.88 -12.28 -2.30
CA PRO A 193 1.20 -11.51 -1.11
C PRO A 193 0.00 -11.33 -0.17
N ALA A 194 0.28 -11.23 1.13
CA ALA A 194 -0.72 -10.85 2.12
C ALA A 194 -1.14 -9.38 1.93
N ARG A 195 -2.45 -9.15 1.96
CA ARG A 195 -3.11 -7.86 1.69
C ARG A 195 -4.27 -7.62 2.65
N SER A 196 -4.29 -8.25 3.82
CA SER A 196 -5.36 -8.07 4.82
C SER A 196 -5.50 -6.61 5.30
N ASN A 197 -4.38 -5.90 5.42
CA ASN A 197 -4.30 -4.47 5.73
C ASN A 197 -4.39 -3.56 4.48
N HIS A 198 -4.47 -4.13 3.28
CA HIS A 198 -4.56 -3.36 2.04
C HIS A 198 -5.94 -2.74 1.86
N ARG A 199 -6.00 -1.51 1.37
CA ARG A 199 -7.23 -0.79 1.03
C ARG A 199 -7.05 0.02 -0.25
N ILE A 200 -8.16 0.27 -0.94
CA ILE A 200 -8.19 1.00 -2.21
C ILE A 200 -9.22 2.14 -2.13
N ILE A 201 -8.79 3.35 -2.48
CA ILE A 201 -9.68 4.49 -2.66
C ILE A 201 -10.33 4.38 -4.04
N ARG A 202 -11.65 4.26 -4.08
CA ARG A 202 -12.42 4.16 -5.31
C ARG A 202 -12.87 5.54 -5.75
N PHE A 203 -12.70 5.83 -7.04
CA PHE A 203 -13.04 7.13 -7.63
C PHE A 203 -13.66 6.95 -9.02
N PRO A 204 -14.58 7.84 -9.44
CA PRO A 204 -15.04 7.87 -10.81
C PRO A 204 -13.94 8.45 -11.70
N LEU A 205 -13.61 7.74 -12.78
CA LEU A 205 -12.76 8.25 -13.85
C LEU A 205 -13.54 8.19 -15.15
N LEU A 206 -13.95 9.37 -15.62
CA LEU A 206 -14.87 9.51 -16.75
C LEU A 206 -16.17 8.72 -16.49
N ASN A 207 -16.45 7.65 -17.24
CA ASN A 207 -17.63 6.81 -17.08
C ASN A 207 -17.35 5.45 -16.40
N GLU A 208 -16.20 5.30 -15.76
CA GLU A 208 -15.77 4.06 -15.11
C GLU A 208 -15.41 4.28 -13.64
N THR A 209 -15.36 3.19 -12.87
CA THR A 209 -14.81 3.19 -11.51
C THR A 209 -13.36 2.74 -11.55
N TRP A 210 -12.49 3.53 -10.92
CA TRP A 210 -11.07 3.26 -10.78
C TRP A 210 -10.68 3.24 -9.31
N GLY A 211 -9.51 2.67 -9.03
CA GLY A 211 -8.93 2.56 -7.70
C GLY A 211 -7.59 3.29 -7.61
N LEU A 212 -7.32 3.93 -6.47
CA LEU A 212 -6.02 4.48 -6.09
C LEU A 212 -5.47 3.63 -4.94
N GLN A 213 -4.25 3.13 -5.11
CA GLN A 213 -3.45 2.49 -4.06
C GLN A 213 -1.99 2.93 -4.11
N TYR A 214 -1.29 2.83 -2.98
CA TYR A 214 0.16 3.01 -2.96
C TYR A 214 0.91 1.73 -3.34
N SER A 215 2.13 1.91 -3.85
CA SER A 215 3.09 0.83 -4.02
C SER A 215 3.68 0.47 -2.65
N PRO A 216 3.68 -0.82 -2.24
CA PRO A 216 4.23 -1.23 -0.95
C PRO A 216 5.76 -1.10 -0.89
N TYR A 217 6.43 -1.05 -2.04
CA TYR A 217 7.89 -1.00 -2.22
C TYR A 217 8.25 0.18 -3.14
N ALA A 218 7.98 1.39 -2.67
CA ALA A 218 8.06 2.61 -3.47
C ALA A 218 9.49 2.94 -3.96
N TYR A 219 9.57 3.54 -5.14
CA TYR A 219 10.84 4.05 -5.71
C TYR A 219 11.05 5.54 -5.47
N TYR A 220 9.96 6.27 -5.26
CA TYR A 220 9.92 7.72 -5.04
C TYR A 220 8.76 8.05 -4.10
N ASN A 221 8.70 9.31 -3.64
CA ASN A 221 7.72 9.74 -2.65
C ASN A 221 6.28 9.55 -3.16
N GLU A 222 5.43 8.96 -2.30
CA GLU A 222 4.02 8.69 -2.59
C GLU A 222 3.78 7.93 -3.90
N HIS A 223 4.69 7.00 -4.26
CA HIS A 223 4.51 6.14 -5.44
C HIS A 223 3.17 5.41 -5.37
N CYS A 224 2.25 5.78 -6.25
CA CYS A 224 0.89 5.27 -6.31
C CYS A 224 0.55 4.65 -7.67
N ILE A 225 -0.54 3.89 -7.69
CA ILE A 225 -1.05 3.16 -8.84
C ILE A 225 -2.54 3.48 -8.94
N PHE A 226 -2.95 4.01 -10.09
CA PHE A 226 -4.34 4.15 -10.48
C PHE A 226 -4.73 2.94 -11.32
N LEU A 227 -5.74 2.17 -10.94
CA LEU A 227 -6.06 0.90 -11.58
C LEU A 227 -7.54 0.79 -11.90
N SER A 228 -7.86 0.21 -13.05
CA SER A 228 -9.25 -0.05 -13.43
C SER A 228 -9.88 -1.03 -12.45
N ALA A 229 -11.16 -0.84 -12.11
CA ALA A 229 -11.88 -1.85 -11.33
C ALA A 229 -11.99 -3.18 -12.10
N ASP A 230 -12.09 -3.11 -13.42
CA ASP A 230 -12.18 -4.29 -14.28
C ASP A 230 -10.80 -4.85 -14.62
N HIS A 231 -10.66 -6.17 -14.51
CA HIS A 231 -9.46 -6.86 -14.93
C HIS A 231 -9.41 -6.99 -16.46
N ARG A 232 -8.73 -6.05 -17.12
CA ARG A 232 -8.50 -6.05 -18.56
C ARG A 232 -7.05 -5.68 -18.89
N PRO A 233 -6.47 -6.20 -19.99
CA PRO A 233 -5.13 -5.81 -20.39
C PRO A 233 -5.02 -4.31 -20.67
N MET A 234 -3.90 -3.73 -20.27
CA MET A 234 -3.56 -2.34 -20.53
C MET A 234 -3.36 -2.12 -22.04
N ARG A 235 -3.87 -1.00 -22.57
CA ARG A 235 -3.68 -0.61 -23.98
C ARG A 235 -3.51 0.89 -24.09
N ILE A 236 -2.61 1.34 -24.94
CA ILE A 236 -2.43 2.77 -25.24
C ILE A 236 -3.36 3.18 -26.37
N SER A 237 -4.19 4.18 -26.11
CA SER A 237 -5.15 4.73 -27.08
C SER A 237 -5.47 6.19 -26.75
N GLY A 238 -6.32 6.86 -27.54
CA GLY A 238 -6.82 8.20 -27.21
C GLY A 238 -7.43 8.26 -25.80
N ARG A 239 -8.10 7.19 -25.38
CA ARG A 239 -8.67 7.04 -24.03
C ARG A 239 -7.62 7.10 -22.92
N THR A 240 -6.39 6.65 -23.20
CA THR A 240 -5.29 6.75 -22.24
C THR A 240 -5.02 8.20 -21.87
N PHE A 241 -4.96 9.09 -22.86
CA PHE A 241 -4.72 10.51 -22.61
C PHE A 241 -5.88 11.16 -21.87
N GLU A 242 -7.14 10.86 -22.24
CA GLU A 242 -8.32 11.30 -21.49
C GLU A 242 -8.24 10.89 -20.01
N ASN A 243 -7.88 9.63 -19.74
CA ASN A 243 -7.73 9.13 -18.38
C ASN A 243 -6.60 9.84 -17.63
N LEU A 244 -5.44 10.05 -18.25
CA LEU A 244 -4.30 10.73 -17.62
C LEU A 244 -4.68 12.18 -17.25
N PHE A 245 -5.32 12.93 -18.15
CA PHE A 245 -5.77 14.30 -17.87
C PHE A 245 -6.81 14.33 -16.74
N ALA A 246 -7.81 13.46 -16.78
CA ALA A 246 -8.84 13.40 -15.74
C ALA A 246 -8.26 13.00 -14.37
N ILE A 247 -7.22 12.15 -14.33
CA ILE A 247 -6.50 11.82 -13.09
C ILE A 247 -5.76 13.05 -12.55
N VAL A 248 -5.06 13.81 -13.39
CA VAL A 248 -4.35 15.03 -12.96
C VAL A 248 -5.32 16.11 -12.49
N GLU A 249 -6.48 16.26 -13.15
CA GLU A 249 -7.52 17.18 -12.69
C GLU A 249 -8.03 16.82 -11.28
N GLN A 250 -8.14 15.52 -10.98
CA GLN A 250 -8.62 15.05 -9.69
C GLN A 250 -7.53 15.00 -8.61
N PHE A 251 -6.28 14.75 -8.99
CA PHE A 251 -5.14 14.66 -8.06
C PHE A 251 -4.00 15.58 -8.55
N PRO A 252 -4.18 16.91 -8.48
CA PRO A 252 -3.32 17.88 -9.18
C PRO A 252 -1.88 17.96 -8.66
N HIS A 253 -1.64 17.47 -7.45
CA HIS A 253 -0.31 17.39 -6.84
C HIS A 253 0.49 16.14 -7.23
N TYR A 254 -0.13 15.22 -7.99
CA TYR A 254 0.53 14.02 -8.49
C TYR A 254 0.83 14.13 -9.98
N PHE A 255 1.99 13.58 -10.37
CA PHE A 255 2.19 13.20 -11.76
C PHE A 255 1.47 11.86 -12.01
N VAL A 256 1.10 11.61 -13.27
CA VAL A 256 0.60 10.31 -13.72
C VAL A 256 1.22 9.96 -15.06
N GLY A 257 1.56 8.69 -15.21
CA GLY A 257 2.23 8.15 -16.38
C GLY A 257 1.73 6.76 -16.73
N SER A 258 1.87 6.43 -18.01
CA SER A 258 1.48 5.15 -18.58
C SER A 258 2.72 4.44 -19.12
N ASN A 259 2.78 3.11 -18.97
CA ASN A 259 3.79 2.31 -19.65
C ASN A 259 3.53 2.36 -21.16
N ALA A 260 4.58 2.57 -21.98
CA ALA A 260 4.43 2.52 -23.43
C ALA A 260 4.07 1.10 -23.91
N ASP A 261 3.26 1.01 -24.96
CA ASP A 261 2.90 -0.27 -25.63
C ASP A 261 4.04 -0.76 -26.52
N LEU A 262 5.21 -0.98 -25.92
CA LEU A 262 6.41 -1.47 -26.59
C LEU A 262 6.70 -2.91 -26.12
N PRO A 263 7.13 -3.83 -27.00
CA PRO A 263 7.35 -5.25 -26.66
C PRO A 263 8.31 -5.55 -25.49
N ILE A 264 9.07 -4.56 -25.03
CA ILE A 264 10.12 -4.67 -24.00
C ILE A 264 9.75 -3.86 -22.74
N VAL A 265 8.66 -3.09 -22.78
CA VAL A 265 8.24 -2.20 -21.69
C VAL A 265 7.06 -2.85 -20.93
N GLY A 266 7.14 -2.89 -19.59
CA GLY A 266 5.98 -3.20 -18.74
C GLY A 266 5.83 -4.63 -18.21
N GLY A 267 6.68 -5.60 -18.57
CA GLY A 267 6.73 -6.94 -17.95
C GLY A 267 5.36 -7.61 -17.72
N SER A 268 5.22 -8.39 -16.65
CA SER A 268 3.98 -9.08 -16.23
C SER A 268 2.86 -8.16 -15.73
N ILE A 269 2.97 -6.85 -15.92
CA ILE A 269 2.10 -5.81 -15.35
C ILE A 269 1.13 -5.23 -16.41
N LEU A 270 1.26 -5.60 -17.68
CA LEU A 270 0.30 -5.26 -18.75
C LEU A 270 -1.03 -6.05 -18.66
N SER A 271 -1.14 -7.02 -17.74
CA SER A 271 -2.35 -7.85 -17.61
C SER A 271 -3.55 -7.09 -17.04
N HIS A 272 -3.32 -5.95 -16.39
CA HIS A 272 -4.37 -5.14 -15.76
C HIS A 272 -4.15 -3.67 -16.11
N ASP A 273 -5.19 -3.00 -16.59
CA ASP A 273 -5.18 -1.59 -16.99
C ASP A 273 -4.94 -0.66 -15.79
N HIS A 274 -3.79 0.02 -15.79
CA HIS A 274 -3.36 0.88 -14.70
C HIS A 274 -2.40 1.98 -15.18
N TYR A 275 -2.26 3.00 -14.36
CA TYR A 275 -1.31 4.10 -14.49
C TYR A 275 -0.47 4.22 -13.23
N GLN A 276 0.77 4.67 -13.39
CA GLN A 276 1.70 4.93 -12.30
C GLN A 276 1.66 6.42 -11.97
N GLY A 277 1.75 6.78 -10.71
CA GLY A 277 1.81 8.18 -10.29
C GLY A 277 2.55 8.37 -8.99
N GLY A 278 2.49 9.60 -8.48
CA GLY A 278 2.94 9.95 -7.13
C GLY A 278 3.40 11.41 -7.05
N ARG A 279 4.02 11.76 -5.91
CA ARG A 279 4.44 13.13 -5.60
C ARG A 279 5.94 13.28 -5.74
N TYR A 280 6.40 13.36 -6.98
CA TYR A 280 7.81 13.45 -7.31
C TYR A 280 8.01 14.27 -8.60
N SER A 281 9.08 15.05 -8.65
CA SER A 281 9.47 15.82 -9.83
C SER A 281 10.69 15.16 -10.47
N PHE A 282 10.50 14.57 -11.65
CA PHE A 282 11.54 13.92 -12.41
C PHE A 282 12.54 14.92 -12.98
N PRO A 283 13.76 14.47 -13.35
CA PRO A 283 14.71 15.29 -14.08
C PRO A 283 14.12 15.92 -15.35
N MET A 284 13.22 15.20 -16.04
CA MET A 284 12.55 15.70 -17.24
C MET A 284 11.66 16.91 -16.94
N ASP A 285 10.98 16.95 -15.79
CA ASP A 285 10.11 18.06 -15.39
C ASP A 285 10.92 19.34 -15.08
N LYS A 286 12.19 19.19 -14.74
CA LYS A 286 13.12 20.30 -14.43
C LYS A 286 13.97 20.71 -15.62
N ALA A 287 13.85 20.01 -16.76
CA ALA A 287 14.67 20.30 -17.92
C ALA A 287 14.32 21.70 -18.48
N PRO A 288 15.33 22.53 -18.82
CA PRO A 288 15.06 23.84 -19.41
C PRO A 288 14.44 23.67 -20.79
N VAL A 289 13.47 24.54 -21.11
CA VAL A 289 12.89 24.63 -22.45
C VAL A 289 13.98 25.09 -23.43
N MET A 290 14.28 24.26 -24.44
CA MET A 290 15.26 24.61 -25.48
C MET A 290 14.65 25.44 -26.60
N GLU A 291 13.40 25.14 -26.95
CA GLU A 291 12.66 25.79 -28.03
C GLU A 291 11.17 25.80 -27.69
N SER A 292 10.50 26.90 -27.99
CA SER A 292 9.05 27.06 -27.81
C SER A 292 8.42 27.36 -29.16
N PHE A 293 7.24 26.81 -29.42
CA PHE A 293 6.45 27.13 -30.59
C PHE A 293 4.96 27.19 -30.21
N ASP A 294 4.20 28.03 -30.92
CA ASP A 294 2.79 28.24 -30.65
C ASP A 294 1.91 27.32 -31.50
N LEU A 295 1.02 26.57 -30.86
CA LEU A 295 -0.02 25.79 -31.53
C LEU A 295 -1.26 26.66 -31.76
N ALA A 296 -1.23 27.54 -32.76
CA ALA A 296 -2.30 28.53 -32.99
C ALA A 296 -3.70 27.92 -33.26
N ALA A 297 -3.78 26.61 -33.53
CA ALA A 297 -5.01 25.91 -33.89
C ALA A 297 -5.61 25.03 -32.77
N TYR A 298 -4.95 24.88 -31.62
CA TYR A 298 -5.42 24.04 -30.50
C TYR A 298 -5.08 24.69 -29.15
N PRO A 299 -6.00 24.69 -28.16
CA PRO A 299 -5.62 24.97 -26.78
C PRO A 299 -4.67 23.89 -26.22
#